data_AF-W9CR54-F1
#
_entry.id   AF-W9CR54-F1
#
_cell.length_a   1.000
_cell.length_b   1.000
_cell.length_c   1.000
_cell.angle_alpha   90.00
_cell.angle_beta   90.00
_cell.angle_gamma   90.00
#
_symmetry.space_group_name_H-M   'P 1'
#
loop_
_entity.id
_entity.type
_entity.pdbx_description
1 polymer ?
#
loop_
_entity_poly.entity_id
_entity_poly.type
_entity_poly.pdbx_seq_one_letter_code
_entity_poly.pdbx_strand_id
1 'polypeptide(L)'
;MPSILFACFLVQLLIHLVNTFGAATINNILWNLYNMLPTPTSRSAGEQKKLKRDFMKVRHEMSTTSSQQEFAKWAKIRRQHDKLYDQLEKSKASLESSKSTFDSSVSTLRWLGTNGLRMLLQFWFSRQAMFWLPKGSFPYYAEWLLSFPRAPLGSISIQAWTLACAAVILLVSDALVAVVAIALGTGSGVQGQEGKRMEEPMKVRGQGTEKFGKN
;
A
#
# COMPACT_ATOMS: atom_id res chain seq x y z
N MET A 1 -5.69 -13.22 -33.89
CA MET A 1 -5.93 -13.82 -32.56
C MET A 1 -6.33 -12.73 -31.55
N PRO A 2 -7.56 -12.17 -31.64
CA PRO A 2 -8.02 -11.09 -30.74
C PRO A 2 -8.08 -11.50 -29.25
N SER A 3 -8.13 -12.79 -28.95
CA SER A 3 -8.17 -13.33 -27.58
C SER A 3 -6.93 -12.96 -26.74
N ILE A 4 -5.74 -12.88 -27.34
CA ILE A 4 -4.49 -12.61 -26.61
C ILE A 4 -4.40 -11.14 -26.19
N LEU A 5 -4.81 -10.22 -27.07
CA LEU A 5 -4.85 -8.78 -26.79
C LEU A 5 -5.84 -8.47 -25.67
N PHE A 6 -7.03 -9.07 -25.74
CA PHE A 6 -8.05 -8.95 -24.71
C PHE A 6 -7.57 -9.53 -23.37
N ALA A 7 -6.95 -10.72 -23.38
CA ALA A 7 -6.37 -11.30 -22.16
C ALA A 7 -5.27 -10.41 -21.55
N CYS A 8 -4.38 -9.84 -22.37
CA CYS A 8 -3.36 -8.90 -21.90
C CYS A 8 -3.98 -7.63 -21.29
N PHE A 9 -5.01 -7.08 -21.93
CA PHE A 9 -5.74 -5.94 -21.40
C PHE A 9 -6.42 -6.26 -20.07
N LEU A 10 -7.09 -7.41 -19.97
CA LEU A 10 -7.78 -7.85 -18.76
C LEU A 10 -6.80 -8.08 -17.61
N VAL A 11 -5.64 -8.68 -17.86
CA VAL A 11 -4.58 -8.81 -16.85
C VAL A 11 -4.07 -7.45 -16.40
N GLN A 12 -3.83 -6.52 -17.34
CA GLN A 12 -3.38 -5.17 -16.98
C GLN A 12 -4.44 -4.40 -16.17
N LEU A 13 -5.72 -4.60 -16.48
CA LEU A 13 -6.85 -4.04 -15.74
C LEU A 13 -6.95 -4.63 -14.33
N LEU A 14 -6.78 -5.95 -14.16
CA LEU A 14 -6.73 -6.59 -12.85
C LEU A 14 -5.54 -6.08 -12.01
N ILE A 15 -4.35 -5.95 -12.63
CA ILE A 15 -3.17 -5.36 -12.00
C ILE A 15 -3.46 -3.93 -11.54
N HIS A 16 -4.09 -3.13 -12.40
CA HIS A 16 -4.45 -1.76 -12.07
C HIS A 16 -5.43 -1.71 -10.91
N LEU A 17 -6.51 -2.51 -10.93
CA LEU A 17 -7.47 -2.60 -9.84
C LEU A 17 -6.80 -2.94 -8.51
N VAL A 18 -5.94 -3.97 -8.50
CA VAL A 18 -5.20 -4.37 -7.29
C VAL A 18 -4.31 -3.23 -6.76
N ASN A 19 -3.73 -2.43 -7.66
CA ASN A 19 -2.95 -1.26 -7.27
C ASN A 19 -3.84 -0.10 -6.78
N THR A 20 -5.04 0.10 -7.37
CA THR A 20 -5.99 1.14 -7.00
C THR A 20 -6.62 0.89 -5.63
N PHE A 21 -6.96 -0.35 -5.29
CA PHE A 21 -7.54 -0.66 -3.97
C PHE A 21 -6.55 -0.43 -2.82
N GLY A 22 -5.24 -0.33 -3.11
CA GLY A 22 -4.20 -0.02 -2.14
C GLY A 22 -3.87 -1.19 -1.21
N ALA A 23 -2.58 -1.35 -0.88
CA ALA A 23 -2.11 -2.45 -0.04
C ALA A 23 -2.77 -2.45 1.34
N ALA A 24 -2.98 -1.27 1.93
CA ALA A 24 -3.57 -1.14 3.25
C ALA A 24 -5.04 -1.61 3.31
N THR A 25 -5.86 -1.30 2.31
CA THR A 25 -7.28 -1.68 2.30
C THR A 25 -7.44 -3.18 2.16
N ILE A 26 -6.70 -3.78 1.22
CA ILE A 26 -6.71 -5.24 0.99
C ILE A 26 -6.22 -5.95 2.25
N ASN A 27 -5.11 -5.50 2.83
CA ASN A 27 -4.57 -6.08 4.06
C ASN A 27 -5.56 -5.99 5.23
N ASN A 28 -6.24 -4.87 5.41
CA ASN A 28 -7.24 -4.72 6.48
C ASN A 28 -8.47 -5.61 6.26
N ILE A 29 -8.96 -5.77 5.02
CA ILE A 29 -10.06 -6.70 4.69
C ILE A 29 -9.63 -8.14 4.96
N LEU A 30 -8.44 -8.52 4.49
CA LEU A 30 -7.90 -9.87 4.65
C LEU A 30 -7.63 -10.19 6.13
N TRP A 31 -7.14 -9.21 6.90
CA TRP A 31 -6.95 -9.30 8.34
C TRP A 31 -8.28 -9.44 9.08
N ASN A 32 -9.32 -8.71 8.67
CA ASN A 32 -10.66 -8.83 9.25
C ASN A 32 -11.26 -10.22 8.96
N LEU A 33 -11.13 -10.70 7.72
CA LEU A 33 -11.57 -12.04 7.31
C LEU A 33 -10.78 -13.14 8.06
N TYR A 34 -9.47 -12.96 8.22
CA TYR A 34 -8.60 -13.88 8.96
C TYR A 34 -8.97 -13.98 10.44
N ASN A 35 -9.37 -12.86 11.06
CA ASN A 35 -9.87 -12.82 12.44
C ASN A 35 -11.31 -13.32 12.59
N MET A 36 -12.07 -13.42 11.49
CA MET A 36 -13.42 -13.98 11.48
C MET A 36 -13.40 -15.51 11.40
N LEU A 37 -12.34 -16.09 10.85
CA LEU A 37 -12.06 -17.52 10.91
C LEU A 37 -11.63 -17.93 12.33
N PRO A 38 -11.97 -19.14 12.81
CA PRO A 38 -11.60 -19.64 14.14
C PRO A 38 -10.11 -20.03 14.20
N THR A 39 -9.25 -19.05 13.97
CA THR A 39 -7.79 -19.13 14.04
C THR A 39 -7.32 -18.74 15.45
N PRO A 40 -6.11 -19.15 15.88
CA PRO A 40 -5.57 -18.81 17.21
C PRO A 40 -5.53 -17.30 17.51
N THR A 41 -5.47 -16.47 16.48
CA THR A 41 -5.60 -15.00 16.52
C THR A 41 -6.96 -14.50 17.01
N SER A 42 -8.05 -15.24 16.74
CA SER A 42 -9.38 -14.91 17.26
C SER A 42 -9.47 -15.07 18.79
N ARG A 43 -8.74 -16.05 19.35
CA ARG A 43 -8.63 -16.25 20.82
C ARG A 43 -7.82 -15.15 21.47
N SER A 44 -6.67 -14.78 20.92
CA SER A 44 -5.86 -13.66 21.43
C SER A 44 -6.57 -12.31 21.31
N ALA A 45 -7.34 -12.08 20.24
CA ALA A 45 -8.21 -10.91 20.10
C ALA A 45 -9.37 -10.90 21.11
N GLY A 46 -9.96 -12.07 21.41
CA GLY A 46 -10.97 -12.23 22.44
C GLY A 46 -10.44 -11.98 23.86
N GLU A 47 -9.23 -12.45 24.16
CA GLU A 47 -8.53 -12.16 25.41
C GLU A 47 -8.19 -10.67 25.55
N GLN A 48 -7.77 -10.01 24.46
CA GLN A 48 -7.52 -8.56 24.46
C GLN A 48 -8.80 -7.76 24.80
N LYS A 49 -9.97 -8.17 24.29
CA LYS A 49 -11.26 -7.54 24.63
C LYS A 49 -11.60 -7.72 26.11
N LYS A 50 -11.34 -8.90 26.68
CA LYS A 50 -11.52 -9.15 28.12
C LYS A 50 -10.57 -8.29 28.96
N LEU A 51 -9.29 -8.25 28.63
CA LEU A 51 -8.29 -7.44 29.32
C LEU A 51 -8.61 -5.93 29.27
N LYS A 52 -9.05 -5.43 28.12
CA LYS A 52 -9.51 -4.03 27.99
C LYS A 52 -10.68 -3.73 28.90
N ARG A 53 -11.67 -4.63 28.98
CA ARG A 53 -12.82 -4.47 29.87
C ARG A 53 -12.39 -4.45 31.34
N ASP A 54 -11.50 -5.35 31.72
CA ASP A 54 -11.02 -5.45 33.11
C ASP A 54 -10.14 -4.24 33.46
N PHE A 55 -9.32 -3.75 32.54
CA PHE A 55 -8.58 -2.49 32.68
C PHE A 55 -9.51 -1.29 32.88
N MET A 56 -10.59 -1.17 32.07
CA MET A 56 -11.56 -0.07 32.22
C MET A 56 -12.30 -0.12 33.56
N LYS A 57 -12.61 -1.31 34.08
CA LYS A 57 -13.17 -1.47 35.43
C LYS A 57 -12.20 -0.99 36.52
N VAL A 58 -10.96 -1.45 36.48
CA VAL A 58 -9.93 -1.05 37.46
C VAL A 58 -9.59 0.45 37.36
N ARG A 59 -9.61 1.02 36.14
CA ARG A 59 -9.48 2.46 35.90
C ARG A 59 -10.60 3.24 36.60
N HIS A 60 -11.83 2.76 36.49
CA HIS A 60 -12.99 3.37 37.13
C HIS A 60 -12.92 3.26 38.66
N GLU A 61 -12.55 2.09 39.20
CA GLU A 61 -12.34 1.89 40.64
C GLU A 61 -11.25 2.81 41.20
N MET A 62 -10.16 3.02 40.47
CA MET A 62 -9.11 3.96 40.85
C MET A 62 -9.61 5.42 40.87
N SER A 63 -10.43 5.82 39.90
CA SER A 63 -10.99 7.18 39.84
C SER A 63 -12.00 7.48 40.96
N THR A 64 -12.63 6.44 41.50
CA THR A 64 -13.64 6.55 42.57
C THR A 64 -13.00 6.47 43.97
N THR A 65 -11.77 5.96 44.08
CA THR A 65 -11.09 5.74 45.37
C THR A 65 -10.19 6.94 45.72
N SER A 66 -10.41 7.56 46.89
CA SER A 66 -9.55 8.65 47.39
C SER A 66 -8.20 8.10 47.88
N SER A 67 -7.11 8.63 47.32
CA SER A 67 -5.73 8.20 47.60
C SER A 67 -5.23 8.55 49.00
N GLN A 68 -5.83 9.55 49.66
CA GLN A 68 -5.40 10.04 50.97
C GLN A 68 -6.02 9.27 52.13
N GLN A 69 -7.31 8.94 52.04
CA GLN A 69 -8.06 8.26 53.10
C GLN A 69 -7.96 6.73 52.98
N GLU A 70 -7.91 6.20 51.76
CA GLU A 70 -7.91 4.75 51.50
C GLU A 70 -6.58 4.27 50.88
N PHE A 71 -5.43 4.78 51.35
CA PHE A 71 -4.11 4.55 50.73
C PHE A 71 -3.79 3.06 50.52
N ALA A 72 -4.13 2.18 51.48
CA ALA A 72 -3.89 0.75 51.36
C ALA A 72 -4.69 0.11 50.20
N LYS A 73 -5.94 0.53 50.02
CA LYS A 73 -6.82 0.07 48.93
C LYS A 73 -6.40 0.68 47.59
N TRP A 74 -6.07 1.97 47.59
CA TRP A 74 -5.53 2.67 46.43
C TRP A 74 -4.23 2.03 45.92
N ALA A 75 -3.29 1.69 46.80
CA ALA A 75 -2.03 1.03 46.44
C ALA A 75 -2.26 -0.37 45.82
N LYS A 76 -3.24 -1.12 46.32
CA LYS A 76 -3.61 -2.43 45.75
C LYS A 76 -4.21 -2.29 44.35
N ILE A 77 -5.14 -1.35 44.17
CA ILE A 77 -5.76 -1.04 42.86
C ILE A 77 -4.68 -0.54 41.88
N ARG A 78 -3.72 0.26 42.33
CA ARG A 78 -2.62 0.75 41.50
C ARG A 78 -1.74 -0.39 40.96
N ARG A 79 -1.32 -1.32 41.80
CA ARG A 79 -0.56 -2.51 41.36
C ARG A 79 -1.36 -3.37 40.36
N GLN A 80 -2.67 -3.50 40.55
CA GLN A 80 -3.54 -4.21 39.61
C GLN A 80 -3.66 -3.47 38.28
N HIS A 81 -3.80 -2.15 38.30
CA HIS A 81 -3.80 -1.31 37.10
C HIS A 81 -2.50 -1.47 36.32
N ASP A 82 -1.35 -1.37 36.99
CA ASP A 82 -0.03 -1.45 36.35
C ASP A 82 0.19 -2.87 35.77
N LYS A 83 -0.21 -3.92 36.49
CA LYS A 83 -0.17 -5.31 35.97
C LYS A 83 -1.05 -5.51 34.74
N LEU A 84 -2.29 -5.00 34.75
CA LEU A 84 -3.21 -5.10 33.61
C LEU A 84 -2.72 -4.28 32.42
N TYR A 85 -2.11 -3.12 32.68
CA TYR A 85 -1.51 -2.28 31.64
C TYR A 85 -0.35 -3.00 30.94
N ASP A 86 0.57 -3.60 31.70
CA ASP A 86 1.68 -4.37 31.15
C ASP A 86 1.22 -5.55 30.30
N GLN A 87 0.17 -6.27 30.74
CA GLN A 87 -0.38 -7.38 29.97
C GLN A 87 -1.08 -6.90 28.68
N LEU A 88 -1.74 -5.75 28.73
CA LEU A 88 -2.41 -5.13 27.59
C LEU A 88 -1.37 -4.68 26.55
N GLU A 89 -0.26 -4.09 26.98
CA GLU A 89 0.81 -3.66 26.09
C GLU A 89 1.51 -4.85 25.42
N LYS A 90 1.81 -5.92 26.18
CA LYS A 90 2.34 -7.19 25.62
C LYS A 90 1.38 -7.80 24.60
N SER A 91 0.09 -7.83 24.91
CA SER A 91 -0.94 -8.37 24.00
C SER A 91 -1.05 -7.52 22.72
N LYS A 92 -1.01 -6.19 22.82
CA LYS A 92 -0.97 -5.30 21.66
C LYS A 92 0.27 -5.55 20.79
N ALA A 93 1.46 -5.60 21.40
CA ALA A 93 2.71 -5.82 20.68
C ALA A 93 2.70 -7.16 19.91
N SER A 94 2.15 -8.22 20.52
CA SER A 94 1.98 -9.52 19.86
C SER A 94 0.99 -9.50 18.70
N LEU A 95 -0.11 -8.74 18.81
CA LEU A 95 -1.09 -8.60 17.73
C LEU A 95 -0.54 -7.74 16.59
N GLU A 96 0.20 -6.69 16.92
CA GLU A 96 0.85 -5.82 15.94
C GLU A 96 1.96 -6.55 15.18
N SER A 97 2.77 -7.38 15.85
CA SER A 97 3.77 -8.22 15.17
C SER A 97 3.13 -9.26 14.25
N SER A 98 2.02 -9.87 14.69
CA SER A 98 1.24 -10.80 13.88
C SER A 98 0.63 -10.12 12.66
N LYS A 99 0.07 -8.91 12.85
CA LYS A 99 -0.47 -8.09 11.75
C LYS A 99 0.62 -7.67 10.78
N SER A 100 1.78 -7.22 11.28
CA SER A 100 2.91 -6.80 10.44
C SER A 100 3.45 -7.96 9.59
N THR A 101 3.56 -9.17 10.18
CA THR A 101 3.97 -10.37 9.46
C THR A 101 2.95 -10.72 8.37
N PHE A 102 1.66 -10.69 8.70
CA PHE A 102 0.60 -10.93 7.75
C PHE A 102 0.59 -9.90 6.61
N ASP A 103 0.69 -8.61 6.94
CA ASP A 103 0.74 -7.51 5.98
C ASP A 103 1.95 -7.66 5.04
N SER A 104 3.10 -8.10 5.57
CA SER A 104 4.30 -8.37 4.79
C SER A 104 4.12 -9.58 3.87
N SER A 105 3.53 -10.68 4.37
CA SER A 105 3.24 -11.87 3.56
C SER A 105 2.25 -11.57 2.43
N VAL A 106 1.17 -10.84 2.71
CA VAL A 106 0.17 -10.45 1.72
C VAL A 106 0.75 -9.47 0.71
N SER A 107 1.55 -8.50 1.17
CA SER A 107 2.25 -7.58 0.27
C SER A 107 3.22 -8.32 -0.66
N THR A 108 3.94 -9.31 -0.14
CA THR A 108 4.85 -10.15 -0.94
C THR A 108 4.09 -11.00 -1.95
N LEU A 109 3.00 -11.66 -1.52
CA LEU A 109 2.16 -12.46 -2.41
C LEU A 109 1.52 -11.60 -3.49
N ARG A 110 1.07 -10.40 -3.17
CA ARG A 110 0.53 -9.43 -4.12
C ARG A 110 1.61 -8.95 -5.08
N TRP A 111 2.80 -8.60 -4.59
CA TRP A 111 3.92 -8.19 -5.43
C TRP A 111 4.29 -9.31 -6.41
N LEU A 112 4.37 -10.55 -5.92
CA LEU A 112 4.64 -11.74 -6.72
C LEU A 112 3.51 -12.03 -7.71
N GLY A 113 2.24 -11.91 -7.30
CA GLY A 113 1.10 -12.10 -8.19
C GLY A 113 1.04 -11.04 -9.29
N THR A 114 1.25 -9.78 -8.92
CA THR A 114 1.15 -8.64 -9.85
C THR A 114 2.34 -8.58 -10.81
N ASN A 115 3.56 -8.63 -10.27
CA ASN A 115 4.79 -8.56 -11.07
C ASN A 115 5.14 -9.91 -11.70
N GLY A 116 4.91 -11.01 -11.00
CA GLY A 116 5.15 -12.36 -11.52
C GLY A 116 4.19 -12.71 -12.65
N LEU A 117 2.89 -12.41 -12.53
CA LEU A 117 1.96 -12.60 -13.66
C LEU A 117 2.35 -11.72 -14.85
N ARG A 118 2.71 -10.46 -14.60
CA ARG A 118 3.21 -9.55 -15.64
C ARG A 118 4.47 -10.13 -16.33
N MET A 119 5.41 -10.63 -15.56
CA MET A 119 6.66 -11.22 -16.06
C MET A 119 6.41 -12.53 -16.81
N LEU A 120 5.52 -13.39 -16.32
CA LEU A 120 5.14 -14.65 -16.98
C LEU A 120 4.48 -14.38 -18.33
N LEU A 121 3.53 -13.44 -18.41
CA LEU A 121 2.91 -13.07 -19.68
C LEU A 121 3.95 -12.50 -20.65
N GLN A 122 4.80 -11.59 -20.18
CA GLN A 122 5.85 -10.99 -21.01
C GLN A 122 6.84 -12.05 -21.51
N PHE A 123 7.19 -13.01 -20.67
CA PHE A 123 8.08 -14.11 -21.04
C PHE A 123 7.44 -15.04 -22.08
N TRP A 124 6.21 -15.49 -21.82
CA TRP A 124 5.50 -16.45 -22.69
C TRP A 124 5.20 -15.89 -24.08
N PHE A 125 4.78 -14.62 -24.15
CA PHE A 125 4.44 -13.95 -25.40
C PHE A 125 5.57 -13.08 -25.96
N SER A 126 6.79 -13.15 -25.40
CA SER A 126 7.94 -12.35 -25.83
C SER A 126 8.29 -12.51 -27.31
N ARG A 127 8.00 -13.67 -27.91
CA ARG A 127 8.31 -14.02 -29.30
C ARG A 127 7.16 -13.81 -30.28
N GLN A 128 5.97 -13.42 -29.81
CA GLN A 128 4.81 -13.24 -30.67
C GLN A 128 4.61 -11.77 -31.05
N ALA A 129 4.47 -11.51 -32.35
CA ALA A 129 4.07 -10.21 -32.87
C ALA A 129 2.59 -9.94 -32.55
N MET A 130 2.31 -8.87 -31.81
CA MET A 130 0.92 -8.50 -31.45
C MET A 130 0.18 -7.87 -32.63
N PHE A 131 0.88 -6.97 -33.33
CA PHE A 131 0.37 -6.29 -34.51
C PHE A 131 1.50 -6.13 -35.53
N TRP A 132 1.20 -6.35 -36.80
CA TRP A 132 2.12 -6.10 -37.89
C TRP A 132 1.87 -4.71 -38.46
N LEU A 133 2.91 -3.89 -38.55
CA LEU A 133 2.81 -2.55 -39.09
C LEU A 133 2.90 -2.61 -40.62
N PRO A 134 2.10 -1.81 -41.36
CA PRO A 134 2.24 -1.69 -42.80
C PRO A 134 3.64 -1.16 -43.14
N LYS A 135 4.36 -1.91 -43.99
CA LYS A 135 5.76 -1.64 -44.32
C LYS A 135 5.89 -0.25 -44.97
N GLY A 136 6.77 0.58 -44.41
CA GLY A 136 7.08 1.92 -44.95
C GLY A 136 6.24 3.08 -44.39
N SER A 137 5.34 2.83 -43.44
CA SER A 137 4.56 3.91 -42.78
C SER A 137 5.30 4.57 -41.62
N PHE A 138 6.29 3.91 -41.01
CA PHE A 138 6.98 4.39 -39.82
C PHE A 138 8.50 4.48 -40.03
N PRO A 139 9.18 5.47 -39.43
CA PRO A 139 10.64 5.55 -39.45
C PRO A 139 11.29 4.32 -38.81
N TYR A 140 12.46 3.91 -39.30
CA TYR A 140 13.21 2.75 -38.80
C TYR A 140 13.39 2.75 -37.27
N TYR A 141 13.64 3.91 -36.66
CA TYR A 141 13.78 4.05 -35.20
C TYR A 141 12.49 3.70 -34.44
N ALA A 142 11.31 4.04 -34.98
CA ALA A 142 10.04 3.73 -34.35
C ALA A 142 9.72 2.24 -34.45
N GLU A 143 10.01 1.62 -35.60
CA GLU A 143 9.88 0.16 -35.78
C GLU A 143 10.81 -0.61 -34.83
N TRP A 144 12.04 -0.10 -34.65
CA TRP A 144 12.99 -0.66 -33.71
C TRP A 144 12.50 -0.55 -32.26
N LEU A 145 12.06 0.63 -31.82
CA LEU A 145 11.60 0.85 -30.45
C LEU A 145 10.33 0.04 -30.13
N LEU A 146 9.39 -0.05 -31.08
CA LEU A 146 8.15 -0.84 -30.92
C LEU A 146 8.42 -2.35 -30.90
N SER A 147 9.48 -2.82 -31.56
CA SER A 147 9.85 -4.25 -31.60
C SER A 147 10.67 -4.73 -30.39
N PHE A 148 11.33 -3.81 -29.68
CA PHE A 148 12.12 -4.12 -28.49
C PHE A 148 11.23 -4.75 -27.39
N PRO A 149 11.66 -5.79 -26.65
CA PRO A 149 12.98 -6.43 -26.60
C PRO A 149 13.16 -7.73 -27.41
N ARG A 150 12.10 -8.32 -27.98
CA ARG A 150 12.18 -9.65 -28.64
C ARG A 150 11.21 -9.90 -29.81
N ALA A 151 10.42 -8.90 -30.22
CA ALA A 151 9.52 -9.05 -31.35
C ALA A 151 10.28 -8.85 -32.68
N PRO A 152 9.87 -9.49 -33.78
CA PRO A 152 10.47 -9.26 -35.09
C PRO A 152 10.27 -7.79 -35.54
N LEU A 153 11.28 -7.22 -36.21
CA LEU A 153 11.24 -5.86 -36.75
C LEU A 153 10.00 -5.67 -37.65
N GLY A 154 9.33 -4.53 -37.51
CA GLY A 154 8.05 -4.25 -38.18
C GLY A 154 6.81 -4.78 -37.45
N SER A 155 6.95 -5.18 -36.17
CA SER A 155 5.83 -5.57 -35.32
C SER A 155 5.86 -4.91 -33.94
N ILE A 156 4.69 -4.85 -33.30
CA ILE A 156 4.54 -4.33 -31.94
C ILE A 156 4.82 -5.43 -30.92
N SER A 157 5.75 -5.15 -30.00
CA SER A 157 6.07 -6.04 -28.88
C SER A 157 4.98 -6.03 -27.81
N ILE A 158 4.92 -7.11 -27.02
CA ILE A 158 4.03 -7.16 -25.85
C ILE A 158 4.35 -6.04 -24.84
N GLN A 159 5.59 -5.56 -24.77
CA GLN A 159 5.96 -4.47 -23.86
C GLN A 159 5.37 -3.14 -24.30
N ALA A 160 5.52 -2.80 -25.58
CA ALA A 160 4.90 -1.60 -26.15
C ALA A 160 3.37 -1.65 -25.98
N TRP A 161 2.75 -2.81 -26.22
CA TRP A 161 1.31 -3.00 -26.00
C TRP A 161 0.89 -2.84 -24.53
N THR A 162 1.60 -3.47 -23.59
CA THR A 162 1.26 -3.35 -22.16
C THR A 162 1.45 -1.93 -21.63
N LEU A 163 2.46 -1.19 -22.11
CA LEU A 163 2.65 0.22 -21.80
C LEU A 163 1.50 1.08 -22.33
N ALA A 164 1.06 0.84 -23.57
CA ALA A 164 -0.09 1.53 -24.14
C ALA A 164 -1.38 1.26 -23.33
N CYS A 165 -1.64 -0.01 -22.99
CA CYS A 165 -2.77 -0.38 -22.14
C CYS A 165 -2.69 0.30 -20.76
N ALA A 166 -1.50 0.35 -20.15
CA ALA A 166 -1.31 1.00 -18.86
C ALA A 166 -1.61 2.51 -18.93
N ALA A 167 -1.13 3.20 -19.97
CA ALA A 167 -1.39 4.62 -20.18
C ALA A 167 -2.88 4.89 -20.38
N VAL A 168 -3.58 4.08 -21.19
CA VAL A 168 -5.03 4.21 -21.39
C VAL A 168 -5.79 4.01 -20.08
N ILE A 169 -5.46 2.97 -19.31
CA ILE A 169 -6.14 2.70 -18.04
C ILE A 169 -5.91 3.85 -17.05
N LEU A 170 -4.70 4.40 -16.96
CA LEU A 170 -4.39 5.54 -16.09
C LEU A 170 -5.17 6.79 -16.48
N LEU A 171 -5.22 7.13 -17.77
CA LEU A 171 -5.99 8.27 -18.26
C LEU A 171 -7.49 8.10 -17.96
N VAL A 172 -8.02 6.90 -18.14
CA VAL A 172 -9.43 6.60 -17.84
C VAL A 172 -9.69 6.67 -16.33
N SER A 173 -8.79 6.17 -15.49
CA SER A 173 -8.96 6.26 -14.04
C SER A 173 -8.93 7.70 -13.54
N ASP A 174 -8.00 8.52 -14.04
CA ASP A 174 -7.90 9.93 -13.66
C ASP A 174 -9.14 10.71 -14.12
N ALA A 175 -9.62 10.43 -15.34
CA ALA A 175 -10.86 11.00 -15.85
C ALA A 175 -12.08 10.60 -15.00
N LEU A 176 -12.19 9.32 -14.61
CA LEU A 176 -13.27 8.86 -13.74
C LEU A 176 -13.22 9.51 -12.35
N VAL A 177 -12.03 9.63 -11.75
CA VAL A 177 -11.84 10.32 -10.46
C VAL A 177 -12.24 11.79 -10.58
N ALA A 178 -11.84 12.47 -11.66
CA ALA A 178 -12.23 13.86 -11.91
C ALA A 178 -13.75 14.00 -12.07
N VAL A 179 -14.41 13.11 -12.82
CA VAL A 179 -15.87 13.11 -12.98
C VAL A 179 -16.58 12.88 -11.65
N VAL A 180 -16.11 11.93 -10.84
CA VAL A 180 -16.69 11.67 -9.51
C VAL A 180 -16.47 12.85 -8.57
N ALA A 181 -15.29 13.48 -8.58
CA ALA A 181 -15.01 14.66 -7.77
C ALA A 181 -15.90 15.85 -8.15
N ILE A 182 -16.15 16.05 -9.45
CA ILE A 182 -17.09 17.04 -9.97
C ILE A 182 -18.53 16.70 -9.53
N ALA A 183 -18.94 15.43 -9.63
CA ALA A 183 -20.29 14.99 -9.25
C ALA A 183 -20.57 15.07 -7.74
N LEU A 184 -19.55 14.86 -6.89
CA LEU A 184 -19.65 14.97 -5.43
C LEU A 184 -19.46 16.41 -4.93
N GLY A 185 -19.31 17.39 -5.82
CA GLY A 185 -19.16 18.81 -5.46
C GLY A 185 -17.83 19.16 -4.79
N THR A 186 -16.86 18.24 -4.77
CA THR A 186 -15.48 18.51 -4.32
C THR A 186 -14.72 19.14 -5.47
N GLY A 187 -14.83 20.47 -5.60
CA GLY A 187 -14.12 21.24 -6.61
C GLY A 187 -12.61 20.98 -6.58
N SER A 188 -12.08 20.60 -7.74
CA SER A 188 -10.71 20.77 -8.24
C SER A 188 -9.57 20.69 -7.22
N GLY A 189 -8.94 19.51 -7.14
CA GLY A 189 -7.71 19.33 -6.36
C GLY A 189 -7.04 17.97 -6.51
N VAL A 190 -6.76 17.52 -7.75
CA VAL A 190 -5.83 16.40 -7.97
C VAL A 190 -4.80 16.85 -8.99
N GLN A 191 -3.82 17.63 -8.52
CA GLN A 191 -2.54 17.77 -9.21
C GLN A 191 -1.84 16.41 -9.14
N GLY A 192 -1.53 15.88 -10.32
CA GLY A 192 -0.76 14.67 -10.48
C GLY A 192 0.56 14.72 -9.73
N GLN A 193 1.02 13.55 -9.31
CA GLN A 193 2.38 13.30 -8.86
C GLN A 193 3.37 13.77 -9.94
N GLU A 194 3.88 14.97 -9.76
CA GLU A 194 4.97 15.52 -10.54
C GLU A 194 6.29 15.01 -9.94
N GLY A 195 7.07 14.31 -10.77
CA GLY A 195 8.52 14.32 -10.72
C GLY A 195 9.20 13.74 -9.48
N LYS A 196 9.92 12.64 -9.68
CA LYS A 196 11.13 12.33 -8.90
C LYS A 196 12.00 13.60 -8.81
N ARG A 197 11.95 14.28 -7.67
CA ARG A 197 12.93 15.30 -7.28
C ARG A 197 14.28 14.61 -7.29
N MET A 198 15.13 14.99 -8.23
CA MET A 198 16.55 14.75 -8.16
C MET A 198 17.05 15.31 -6.83
N GLU A 199 17.46 14.42 -5.93
CA GLU A 199 18.24 14.79 -4.76
C GLU A 199 19.64 15.18 -5.24
N GLU A 200 19.88 16.48 -5.34
CA GLU A 200 21.20 17.00 -5.03
C GLU A 200 21.09 17.81 -3.74
N PRO A 201 21.85 17.40 -2.70
CA PRO A 201 22.34 18.42 -1.80
C PRO A 201 23.79 18.15 -1.41
N MET A 202 24.72 18.98 -1.90
CA MET A 202 25.80 19.42 -1.01
C MET A 202 26.34 20.80 -1.41
N LYS A 203 25.76 21.85 -0.83
CA LYS A 203 26.45 23.15 -0.69
C LYS A 203 26.83 23.31 0.78
N VAL A 204 28.13 23.17 1.03
CA VAL A 204 28.77 23.28 2.33
C VAL A 204 28.79 24.75 2.79
N ARG A 205 28.24 24.96 4.00
CA ARG A 205 28.67 25.87 5.09
C ARG A 205 28.70 27.39 4.83
N GLY A 206 27.89 28.11 5.62
CA GLY A 206 28.07 29.54 5.88
C GLY A 206 26.96 30.20 6.70
N GLN A 207 26.74 29.79 7.96
CA GLN A 207 26.16 30.65 9.02
C GLN A 207 27.38 31.22 9.79
N GLY A 208 27.59 32.54 9.99
CA GLY A 208 26.72 33.51 10.64
C GLY A 208 26.54 33.07 12.10
N THR A 209 27.11 33.65 13.16
CA THR A 209 27.31 35.04 13.55
C THR A 209 27.84 35.00 14.98
N GLU A 210 28.84 35.79 15.36
CA GLU A 210 28.96 36.25 16.75
C GLU A 210 29.38 37.73 16.76
N LYS A 211 28.38 38.60 16.95
CA LYS A 211 28.60 39.93 17.53
C LYS A 211 28.44 39.77 19.04
N PHE A 212 29.49 40.08 19.80
CA PHE A 212 29.33 40.57 21.16
C PHE A 212 30.31 41.74 21.35
N GLY A 213 29.76 42.93 21.54
CA GLY A 213 30.53 44.12 21.87
C GLY A 213 30.84 44.16 23.37
N LYS A 214 32.09 44.47 23.70
CA LYS A 214 32.50 45.18 24.91
C LYS A 214 33.75 45.99 24.56
N ASN A 215 33.60 47.31 24.53
CA ASN A 215 34.48 48.33 25.10
C ASN A 215 33.88 49.70 24.79
#